data_AF-A0A6A6UKQ2-F1
#
_entry.id   AF-A0A6A6UKQ2-F1
#
_cell.length_a   1.000
_cell.length_b   1.000
_cell.length_c   1.000
_cell.angle_alpha   90.00
_cell.angle_beta   90.00
_cell.angle_gamma   90.00
#
_symmetry.space_group_name_H-M   'P 1'
#
loop_
_entity.id
_entity.type
_entity.pdbx_description
1 polymer ?
#
loop_
_entity_poly.entity_id
_entity_poly.type
_entity_poly.pdbx_seq_one_letter_code
_entity_poly.pdbx_strand_id
1 'polypeptide(L)'
;MATTRLRRALAPPTDDPTTADLDEQEQAELITSLRTHDARSSAIYRALFALVPVLAGLLVLSSARSIGLAMTLGSLSSLAATVYTLYYLPLPPIDEGKGKAKAKSEKDGPLETWLMPLNAMLACVLTISGVAGMQNGLSGWEDGEGMLILPFVVFIIVMVGRATLAPIDVDGLEKLKYNYKGA
;
A
#
# COMPACT_ATOMS: atom_id res chain seq x y z
N MET A 1 10.45 18.16 40.71
CA MET A 1 10.58 18.45 39.26
C MET A 1 11.77 17.64 38.74
N ALA A 2 11.78 16.89 37.63
CA ALA A 2 10.78 16.26 36.78
C ALA A 2 11.55 15.19 35.95
N THR A 3 11.13 13.93 36.04
CA THR A 3 11.27 12.82 35.07
C THR A 3 12.59 12.60 34.32
N THR A 4 13.44 11.72 34.87
CA THR A 4 14.47 10.99 34.10
C THR A 4 13.81 9.77 33.44
N ARG A 5 13.67 9.78 32.11
CA ARG A 5 13.19 8.64 31.32
C ARG A 5 14.28 7.56 31.23
N LEU A 6 14.10 6.44 31.92
CA LEU A 6 14.92 5.25 31.75
C LEU A 6 14.62 4.63 30.37
N ARG A 7 15.60 4.68 29.46
CA ARG A 7 15.61 3.81 28.28
C ARG A 7 15.80 2.38 28.80
N ARG A 8 14.71 1.62 28.85
CA ARG A 8 14.75 0.17 29.09
C ARG A 8 15.43 -0.46 27.88
N ALA A 9 16.72 -0.74 28.01
CA ALA A 9 17.41 -1.61 27.07
C ALA A 9 16.75 -2.99 27.11
N LEU A 10 16.49 -3.58 25.94
CA LEU A 10 16.11 -4.98 25.82
C LEU A 10 17.30 -5.82 26.32
N ALA A 11 17.30 -6.13 27.62
CA ALA A 11 18.15 -7.14 28.19
C ALA A 11 17.46 -8.49 27.94
N PRO A 12 18.06 -9.43 27.20
CA PRO A 12 17.59 -10.81 27.20
C PRO A 12 17.94 -11.42 28.56
N PRO A 13 16.96 -11.82 29.40
CA PRO A 13 17.28 -12.48 30.65
C PRO A 13 17.67 -13.93 30.37
N THR A 14 18.82 -14.26 30.91
CA THR A 14 19.52 -15.55 30.97
C THR A 14 18.71 -16.71 31.54
N ASP A 15 18.95 -17.90 30.98
CA ASP A 15 18.88 -19.27 31.51
C ASP A 15 18.34 -19.44 32.96
N ASP A 16 17.03 -19.28 33.14
CA ASP A 16 16.29 -19.75 34.32
C ASP A 16 15.04 -20.51 33.80
N PRO A 17 14.75 -21.75 34.25
CA PRO A 17 13.73 -22.64 33.65
C PRO A 17 12.28 -22.23 33.93
N THR A 18 12.06 -20.97 34.28
CA THR A 18 10.74 -20.34 34.40
C THR A 18 10.69 -19.12 33.49
N THR A 19 11.08 -19.30 32.21
CA THR A 19 10.48 -18.52 31.13
C THR A 19 9.00 -18.49 31.42
N ALA A 20 8.45 -17.30 31.67
CA ALA A 20 7.02 -17.10 31.70
C ALA A 20 6.52 -17.47 30.30
N ASP A 21 6.23 -18.76 30.12
CA ASP A 21 5.38 -19.28 29.07
C ASP A 21 4.14 -18.39 29.16
N LEU A 22 3.99 -17.47 28.20
CA LEU A 22 2.71 -16.81 28.04
C LEU A 22 1.68 -17.92 27.89
N ASP A 23 0.76 -18.01 28.84
CA ASP A 23 -0.30 -19.00 28.89
C ASP A 23 -0.92 -19.11 27.49
N GLU A 24 -1.20 -20.32 26.99
CA GLU A 24 -1.73 -20.48 25.62
C GLU A 24 -3.01 -19.65 25.40
N GLN A 25 -3.78 -19.40 26.47
CA GLN A 25 -4.87 -18.44 26.51
C GLN A 25 -4.43 -16.99 26.27
N GLU A 26 -3.40 -16.48 26.96
CA GLU A 26 -2.91 -15.11 26.80
C GLU A 26 -2.31 -14.88 25.41
N GLN A 27 -1.60 -15.86 24.84
CA GLN A 27 -1.11 -15.77 23.45
C GLN A 27 -2.28 -15.72 22.44
N ALA A 28 -3.32 -16.54 22.63
CA ALA A 28 -4.49 -16.53 21.74
C ALA A 28 -5.26 -15.20 21.83
N GLU A 29 -5.36 -14.64 23.03
CA GLU A 29 -5.94 -13.32 23.25
C GLU A 29 -5.10 -12.21 22.60
N LEU A 30 -3.77 -12.27 22.72
CA LEU A 30 -2.87 -11.34 22.05
C LEU A 30 -2.99 -11.42 20.52
N ILE A 31 -2.96 -12.62 19.94
CA ILE A 31 -3.11 -12.80 18.48
C ILE A 31 -4.47 -12.25 18.01
N THR A 32 -5.53 -12.49 18.77
CA THR A 32 -6.87 -11.98 18.44
C THR A 32 -6.93 -10.45 18.56
N SER A 33 -6.32 -9.89 19.60
CA SER A 33 -6.21 -8.44 19.79
C SER A 33 -5.38 -7.78 18.67
N LEU A 34 -4.28 -8.41 18.24
CA LEU A 34 -3.46 -7.95 17.12
C LEU A 34 -4.23 -8.01 15.81
N ARG A 35 -4.94 -9.10 15.51
CA ARG A 35 -5.77 -9.21 14.30
C ARG A 35 -6.87 -8.15 14.27
N THR A 36 -7.56 -7.91 15.38
CA THR A 36 -8.65 -6.93 15.46
C THR A 36 -8.13 -5.49 15.39
N HIS A 37 -6.99 -5.20 16.03
CA HIS A 37 -6.34 -3.90 15.97
C HIS A 37 -5.80 -3.60 14.56
N ASP A 38 -5.18 -4.58 13.90
CA ASP A 38 -4.61 -4.46 12.56
C ASP A 38 -5.68 -4.25 11.47
N ALA A 39 -6.82 -4.93 11.59
CA ALA A 39 -7.95 -4.76 10.67
C ALA A 39 -8.56 -3.35 10.71
N ARG A 40 -8.73 -2.76 11.91
CA ARG A 40 -9.29 -1.42 12.08
C ARG A 40 -8.33 -0.33 11.61
N SER A 41 -7.05 -0.51 11.92
CA SER A 41 -5.95 0.35 11.46
C SER A 41 -5.87 0.38 9.93
N SER A 42 -5.91 -0.79 9.30
CA SER A 42 -5.83 -0.95 7.85
C SER A 42 -6.96 -0.23 7.09
N ALA A 43 -8.19 -0.22 7.62
CA ALA A 43 -9.32 0.44 6.95
C ALA A 43 -9.19 1.97 6.93
N ILE A 44 -8.75 2.57 8.05
CA ILE A 44 -8.55 4.02 8.17
C ILE A 44 -7.40 4.46 7.27
N TYR A 45 -6.28 3.73 7.26
CA TYR A 45 -5.15 4.07 6.39
C TYR A 45 -5.51 3.93 4.91
N ARG A 46 -6.26 2.90 4.51
CA ARG A 46 -6.77 2.79 3.13
C ARG A 46 -7.65 3.98 2.75
N ALA A 47 -8.55 4.40 3.64
CA ALA A 47 -9.40 5.57 3.40
C ALA A 47 -8.58 6.88 3.28
N LEU A 48 -7.60 7.09 4.15
CA LEU A 48 -6.71 8.26 4.09
C LEU A 48 -5.85 8.25 2.82
N PHE A 49 -5.26 7.11 2.45
CA PHE A 49 -4.49 6.99 1.22
C PHE A 49 -5.36 7.15 -0.04
N ALA A 50 -6.64 6.79 0.02
CA ALA A 50 -7.58 7.03 -1.08
C ALA A 50 -7.89 8.52 -1.31
N LEU A 51 -7.69 9.39 -0.31
CA LEU A 51 -7.84 10.83 -0.50
C LEU A 51 -6.80 11.38 -1.48
N VAL A 52 -5.60 10.79 -1.55
CA VAL A 52 -4.53 11.23 -2.45
C VAL A 52 -4.96 11.17 -3.93
N PRO A 53 -5.39 10.02 -4.48
CA PRO A 53 -5.88 9.96 -5.86
C PRO A 53 -7.19 10.72 -6.07
N VAL A 54 -8.04 10.87 -5.07
CA VAL A 54 -9.27 11.66 -5.20
C VAL A 54 -8.97 13.15 -5.35
N LEU A 55 -8.10 13.71 -4.49
CA LEU A 55 -7.66 15.10 -4.58
C LEU A 55 -6.92 15.36 -5.89
N ALA A 56 -6.05 14.44 -6.30
CA ALA A 56 -5.41 14.47 -7.61
C ALA A 56 -6.42 14.53 -8.77
N GLY A 57 -7.49 13.74 -8.68
CA GLY A 57 -8.56 13.73 -9.68
C GLY A 57 -9.28 15.07 -9.77
N LEU A 58 -9.52 15.72 -8.64
CA LEU A 58 -10.13 17.07 -8.60
C LEU A 58 -9.21 18.13 -9.23
N LEU A 59 -7.90 18.05 -9.00
CA LEU A 59 -6.93 18.96 -9.63
C LEU A 59 -6.91 18.78 -11.15
N VAL A 60 -6.82 17.53 -11.62
CA VAL A 60 -6.86 17.23 -13.06
C VAL A 60 -8.18 17.70 -13.69
N LEU A 61 -9.30 17.53 -12.98
CA LEU A 61 -10.61 17.98 -13.46
C LEU A 61 -10.68 19.51 -13.58
N SER A 62 -10.03 20.25 -12.68
CA SER A 62 -9.93 21.70 -12.78
C SER A 62 -9.15 22.16 -14.02
N SER A 63 -8.21 21.34 -14.48
CA SER A 63 -7.40 21.60 -15.69
C SER A 63 -7.97 20.97 -16.97
N ALA A 64 -9.17 20.36 -16.91
CA ALA A 64 -9.73 19.57 -18.01
C ALA A 64 -9.87 20.33 -19.34
N ARG A 65 -10.13 21.65 -19.27
CA ARG A 65 -10.26 22.50 -20.45
C ARG A 65 -8.95 22.67 -21.20
N SER A 66 -7.82 22.64 -20.49
CA SER A 66 -6.51 22.85 -21.09
C SER A 66 -5.93 21.57 -21.70
N ILE A 67 -6.01 20.48 -20.95
CA ILE A 67 -5.42 19.18 -21.33
C ILE A 67 -6.32 18.43 -22.34
N GLY A 68 -7.58 18.83 -22.43
CA GLY A 68 -8.57 18.21 -23.29
C GLY A 68 -9.23 16.98 -22.67
N LEU A 69 -10.40 16.64 -23.22
CA LEU A 69 -11.30 15.63 -22.65
C LEU A 69 -10.66 14.24 -22.61
N ALA A 70 -10.01 13.81 -23.70
CA ALA A 70 -9.43 12.47 -23.79
C ALA A 70 -8.35 12.22 -22.73
N MET A 71 -7.44 13.18 -22.54
CA MET A 71 -6.37 13.09 -21.54
C MET A 71 -6.92 13.20 -20.11
N THR A 72 -7.95 14.01 -19.90
CA THR A 72 -8.66 14.12 -18.62
C THR A 72 -9.33 12.79 -18.25
N LEU A 73 -10.04 12.17 -19.19
CA LEU A 73 -10.67 10.85 -18.97
C LEU A 73 -9.63 9.76 -18.73
N GLY A 74 -8.52 9.77 -19.49
CA GLY A 74 -7.40 8.85 -19.27
C GLY A 74 -6.81 8.98 -17.87
N SER A 75 -6.59 10.22 -17.42
CA SER A 75 -6.07 10.51 -16.08
C SER A 75 -7.06 10.08 -14.99
N LEU A 76 -8.35 10.38 -15.16
CA LEU A 76 -9.38 9.99 -14.20
C LEU A 76 -9.55 8.46 -14.14
N SER A 77 -9.46 7.78 -15.29
CA SER A 77 -9.47 6.32 -15.37
C SER A 77 -8.26 5.71 -14.65
N SER A 78 -7.06 6.29 -14.84
CA SER A 78 -5.85 5.83 -14.14
C SER A 78 -5.93 6.02 -12.62
N LEU A 79 -6.45 7.17 -12.17
CA LEU A 79 -6.67 7.44 -10.75
C LEU A 79 -7.76 6.55 -10.15
N ALA A 80 -8.85 6.31 -10.88
CA ALA A 80 -9.90 5.37 -10.47
C ALA A 80 -9.38 3.93 -10.38
N ALA A 81 -8.57 3.49 -11.33
CA ALA A 81 -7.90 2.19 -11.28
C ALA A 81 -6.96 2.11 -10.07
N THR A 82 -6.25 3.19 -9.74
CA THR A 82 -5.39 3.28 -8.55
C THR A 82 -6.20 3.14 -7.26
N VAL A 83 -7.33 3.85 -7.12
CA VAL A 83 -8.27 3.67 -5.99
C VAL A 83 -8.81 2.26 -5.94
N TYR A 84 -9.20 1.69 -7.08
CA TYR A 84 -9.72 0.32 -7.15
C TYR A 84 -8.68 -0.68 -6.65
N THR A 85 -7.42 -0.58 -7.09
CA THR A 85 -6.35 -1.45 -6.58
C THR A 85 -6.17 -1.31 -5.07
N LEU A 86 -6.29 -0.10 -4.52
CA LEU A 86 -6.16 0.15 -3.08
C LEU A 86 -7.24 -0.57 -2.26
N TYR A 87 -8.48 -0.62 -2.75
CA TYR A 87 -9.61 -1.22 -2.03
C TYR A 87 -9.81 -2.72 -2.28
N TYR A 88 -9.64 -3.17 -3.53
CA TYR A 88 -10.07 -4.50 -3.95
C TYR A 88 -8.93 -5.50 -4.12
N LEU A 89 -7.69 -5.05 -4.38
CA LEU A 89 -6.57 -5.99 -4.49
C LEU A 89 -6.02 -6.34 -3.10
N PRO A 90 -5.95 -7.64 -2.73
CA PRO A 90 -5.32 -8.07 -1.49
C PRO A 90 -3.86 -7.59 -1.46
N LEU A 91 -3.41 -7.19 -0.27
CA LEU A 91 -2.04 -6.75 -0.07
C LEU A 91 -1.13 -7.99 -0.17
N PRO A 92 -0.02 -7.94 -0.91
CA PRO A 92 0.88 -9.08 -1.02
C PRO A 92 1.41 -9.40 0.39
N PRO A 93 1.27 -10.66 0.86
CA PRO A 93 1.82 -11.06 2.14
C PRO A 93 3.36 -10.96 2.08
N ILE A 94 3.96 -10.38 3.12
CA ILE A 94 5.41 -10.32 3.27
C ILE A 94 5.88 -11.69 3.76
N ASP A 95 6.39 -12.53 2.86
CA ASP A 95 7.08 -13.77 3.23
C ASP A 95 8.52 -13.43 3.67
N GLU A 96 8.79 -13.42 4.98
CA GLU A 96 10.15 -13.20 5.53
C GLU A 96 11.13 -14.36 5.23
N GLY A 97 10.69 -15.46 4.64
CA GLY A 97 11.48 -16.69 4.55
C GLY A 97 12.29 -16.90 3.26
N LYS A 98 11.69 -16.70 2.08
CA LYS A 98 12.32 -16.95 0.78
C LYS A 98 11.55 -16.14 -0.25
N GLY A 99 12.22 -15.28 -1.02
CA GLY A 99 11.65 -14.35 -2.00
C GLY A 99 10.81 -14.99 -3.11
N LYS A 100 9.63 -15.49 -2.76
CA LYS A 100 8.58 -15.89 -3.67
C LYS A 100 7.33 -15.19 -3.14
N ALA A 101 6.95 -14.09 -3.79
CA ALA A 101 5.62 -13.54 -3.64
C ALA A 101 4.62 -14.72 -3.68
N LYS A 102 3.83 -14.93 -2.62
CA LYS A 102 2.91 -16.06 -2.53
C LYS A 102 2.16 -16.20 -3.86
N ALA A 103 2.11 -17.44 -4.33
CA ALA A 103 1.56 -17.84 -5.61
C ALA A 103 0.21 -17.18 -5.85
N LYS A 104 0.14 -16.46 -6.98
CA LYS A 104 -1.08 -15.99 -7.64
C LYS A 104 -2.20 -17.00 -7.38
N SER A 105 -3.22 -16.60 -6.63
CA SER A 105 -4.28 -17.51 -6.24
C SER A 105 -4.98 -17.95 -7.52
N GLU A 106 -5.31 -19.23 -7.66
CA GLU A 106 -5.96 -19.80 -8.84
C GLU A 106 -7.33 -19.14 -9.15
N LYS A 107 -7.81 -18.29 -8.24
CA LYS A 107 -9.03 -17.48 -8.35
C LYS A 107 -8.81 -16.01 -8.73
N ASP A 108 -7.57 -15.57 -8.93
CA ASP A 108 -7.30 -14.18 -9.32
C ASP A 108 -7.79 -13.96 -10.75
N GLY A 109 -8.79 -13.09 -10.90
CA GLY A 109 -9.42 -12.84 -12.20
C GLY A 109 -8.41 -12.27 -13.21
N PRO A 110 -8.65 -12.43 -14.53
CA PRO A 110 -7.80 -11.80 -15.55
C PRO A 110 -7.70 -10.29 -15.34
N LEU A 111 -8.78 -9.66 -14.86
CA LEU A 111 -8.79 -8.25 -14.49
C LEU A 111 -7.73 -7.92 -13.42
N GLU A 112 -7.64 -8.69 -12.33
CA GLU A 112 -6.71 -8.41 -11.23
C GLU A 112 -5.25 -8.54 -11.64
N THR A 113 -4.97 -9.46 -12.57
CA THR A 113 -3.63 -9.64 -13.14
C THR A 113 -3.22 -8.45 -14.00
N TRP A 114 -4.11 -7.98 -14.88
CA TRP A 114 -3.77 -7.01 -15.91
C TRP A 114 -4.06 -5.56 -15.50
N LEU A 115 -4.90 -5.32 -14.50
CA LEU A 115 -5.31 -3.96 -14.11
C LEU A 115 -4.11 -3.12 -13.68
N MET A 116 -3.23 -3.65 -12.82
CA MET A 116 -2.06 -2.91 -12.32
C MET A 116 -1.03 -2.58 -13.43
N PRO A 117 -0.58 -3.54 -14.28
CA PRO A 117 0.36 -3.21 -15.35
C PRO A 117 -0.28 -2.32 -16.43
N LEU A 118 -1.56 -2.48 -16.75
CA LEU A 118 -2.25 -1.60 -17.69
C LEU A 118 -2.39 -0.17 -17.13
N ASN A 119 -2.72 -0.04 -15.85
CA ASN A 119 -2.79 1.27 -15.20
C ASN A 119 -1.42 1.95 -15.16
N ALA A 120 -0.35 1.20 -14.85
CA ALA A 120 1.02 1.71 -14.89
C ALA A 120 1.40 2.18 -16.31
N MET A 121 1.06 1.39 -17.34
CA MET A 121 1.30 1.75 -18.74
C MET A 121 0.55 3.04 -19.10
N LEU A 122 -0.73 3.14 -18.75
CA LEU A 122 -1.54 4.33 -18.99
C LEU A 122 -0.94 5.56 -18.31
N ALA A 123 -0.56 5.46 -17.04
CA ALA A 123 0.08 6.54 -16.29
C ALA A 123 1.43 6.97 -16.92
N CYS A 124 2.23 6.02 -17.42
CA CYS A 124 3.44 6.32 -18.18
C CYS A 124 3.15 7.07 -19.47
N VAL A 125 2.16 6.63 -20.25
CA VAL A 125 1.78 7.29 -21.52
C VAL A 125 1.32 8.73 -21.26
N LEU A 126 0.48 8.94 -20.23
CA LEU A 126 0.04 10.28 -19.83
C LEU A 126 1.24 11.16 -19.43
N THR A 127 2.17 10.62 -18.65
CA THR A 127 3.39 11.34 -18.23
C THR A 127 4.26 11.73 -19.43
N ILE A 128 4.47 10.81 -20.37
CA ILE A 128 5.21 11.08 -21.61
C ILE A 128 4.51 12.17 -22.41
N SER A 129 3.18 12.12 -22.53
CA SER A 129 2.40 13.15 -23.22
C SER A 129 2.56 14.53 -22.55
N GLY A 130 2.49 14.59 -21.22
CA GLY A 130 2.68 15.84 -20.48
C GLY A 130 4.09 16.41 -20.64
N VAL A 131 5.12 15.57 -20.51
CA VAL A 131 6.52 15.99 -20.69
C VAL A 131 6.79 16.45 -22.13
N ALA A 132 6.23 15.75 -23.14
CA ALA A 132 6.36 16.14 -24.53
C ALA A 132 5.69 17.49 -24.81
N GLY A 133 4.49 17.72 -24.26
CA GLY A 133 3.79 19.00 -24.36
C GLY A 133 4.61 20.17 -23.79
N MET A 134 5.14 19.98 -22.56
CA MET A 134 6.03 20.94 -21.90
C MET A 134 7.31 21.26 -22.69
N GLN A 135 7.88 20.27 -23.40
CA GLN A 135 9.07 20.47 -24.24
C GLN A 135 8.77 21.21 -25.55
N ASN A 136 7.55 21.09 -26.07
CA ASN A 136 7.13 21.71 -27.32
C ASN A 136 6.70 23.19 -27.15
N GLY A 137 6.92 23.77 -25.96
CA GLY A 137 6.53 25.15 -25.68
C GLY A 137 5.02 25.31 -25.45
N LEU A 138 4.26 24.21 -25.44
CA LEU A 138 2.95 24.18 -24.82
C LEU A 138 3.20 24.11 -23.31
N SER A 139 3.30 25.30 -22.70
CA SER A 139 2.47 25.61 -21.54
C SER A 139 2.61 24.64 -20.34
N GLY A 140 3.37 25.05 -19.31
CA GLY A 140 3.89 24.19 -18.23
C GLY A 140 2.87 23.76 -17.16
N TRP A 141 3.26 23.86 -15.88
CA TRP A 141 2.36 23.54 -14.76
C TRP A 141 1.19 24.52 -14.65
N GLU A 142 1.40 25.77 -15.04
CA GLU A 142 0.42 26.86 -14.98
C GLU A 142 -0.72 26.66 -15.98
N ASP A 143 -0.40 26.05 -17.12
CA ASP A 143 -1.35 25.82 -18.20
C ASP A 143 -1.96 24.41 -18.13
N GLY A 144 -1.66 23.63 -17.10
CA GLY A 144 -2.32 22.36 -16.82
C GLY A 144 -1.71 21.13 -17.50
N GLU A 145 -0.81 21.25 -18.48
CA GLU A 145 -0.17 20.06 -19.08
C GLU A 145 0.70 19.29 -18.09
N GLY A 146 1.30 20.00 -17.12
CA GLY A 146 2.01 19.38 -15.99
C GLY A 146 1.13 18.45 -15.15
N MET A 147 -0.20 18.61 -15.17
CA MET A 147 -1.13 17.76 -14.43
C MET A 147 -1.19 16.33 -14.99
N LEU A 148 -0.70 16.08 -16.21
CA LEU A 148 -0.63 14.73 -16.77
C LEU A 148 0.42 13.83 -16.10
N ILE A 149 1.35 14.41 -15.35
CA ILE A 149 2.36 13.69 -14.56
C ILE A 149 1.72 13.15 -13.26
N LEU A 150 0.65 13.79 -12.80
CA LEU A 150 0.02 13.58 -11.50
C LEU A 150 -0.51 12.14 -11.30
N PRO A 151 -1.19 11.50 -12.27
CA PRO A 151 -1.61 10.11 -12.17
C PRO A 151 -0.46 9.13 -11.90
N PHE A 152 0.72 9.35 -12.51
CA PHE A 152 1.88 8.49 -12.32
C PHE A 152 2.50 8.66 -10.93
N VAL A 153 2.68 9.91 -10.48
CA VAL A 153 3.20 10.19 -9.13
C VAL A 153 2.29 9.59 -8.06
N VAL A 154 0.98 9.78 -8.22
CA VAL A 154 -0.02 9.21 -7.30
C VAL A 154 0.00 7.68 -7.32
N PHE A 155 0.09 7.07 -8.50
CA PHE A 155 0.21 5.63 -8.64
C PHE A 155 1.40 5.09 -7.83
N ILE A 156 2.58 5.71 -7.95
CA ILE A 156 3.77 5.31 -7.18
C ILE A 156 3.55 5.49 -5.68
N ILE A 157 3.03 6.64 -5.23
CA ILE A 157 2.77 6.90 -3.81
C ILE A 157 1.80 5.86 -3.23
N VAL A 158 0.73 5.55 -3.94
CA VAL A 158 -0.26 4.55 -3.50
C VAL A 158 0.35 3.16 -3.46
N MET A 159 1.17 2.78 -4.45
CA MET A 159 1.83 1.47 -4.45
C MET A 159 2.84 1.33 -3.31
N VAL A 160 3.60 2.39 -3.00
CA VAL A 160 4.48 2.41 -1.83
C VAL A 160 3.67 2.32 -0.53
N GLY A 161 2.58 3.09 -0.42
CA GLY A 161 1.68 3.03 0.74
C GLY A 161 1.02 1.66 0.91
N ARG A 162 0.73 0.96 -0.18
CA ARG A 162 0.27 -0.44 -0.11
C ARG A 162 1.35 -1.36 0.44
N ALA A 163 2.60 -1.19 0.03
CA ALA A 163 3.70 -2.00 0.54
C ALA A 163 3.91 -1.79 2.05
N THR A 164 3.68 -0.58 2.59
CA THR A 164 3.80 -0.32 4.03
C THR A 164 2.61 -0.82 4.85
N LEU A 165 1.44 -1.01 4.23
CA LEU A 165 0.23 -1.51 4.88
C LEU A 165 0.10 -3.05 4.79
N ALA A 166 1.05 -3.74 4.16
CA ALA A 166 1.00 -5.18 4.01
C ALA A 166 0.97 -5.85 5.40
N PRO A 167 -0.05 -6.67 5.69
CA PRO A 167 -0.21 -7.27 7.01
C PRO A 167 0.93 -8.23 7.32
N ILE A 168 1.30 -8.29 8.59
CA ILE A 168 2.32 -9.21 9.10
C ILE A 168 1.78 -10.65 8.97
N ASP A 169 2.61 -11.59 8.50
CA ASP A 169 2.24 -13.00 8.29
C ASP A 169 2.05 -13.74 9.63
N VAL A 170 0.87 -13.58 10.22
CA VAL A 170 0.47 -14.25 11.46
C VAL A 170 0.44 -15.79 11.33
N ASP A 171 0.24 -16.30 10.11
CA ASP A 171 0.24 -17.74 9.85
C ASP A 171 1.66 -18.34 9.96
N GLY A 172 2.69 -17.57 9.58
CA GLY A 172 4.09 -17.93 9.80
C GLY A 172 4.43 -18.02 11.30
N LEU A 173 3.89 -17.10 12.11
CA LEU A 173 4.03 -17.12 13.57
C LEU A 173 3.32 -18.34 14.19
N GLU A 174 2.15 -18.71 13.68
CA GLU A 174 1.42 -19.91 14.11
C GLU A 174 2.20 -21.20 13.75
N LYS A 175 2.90 -21.22 12.62
CA LYS A 175 3.74 -22.37 12.23
C LYS A 175 5.00 -22.51 13.09
N LEU A 176 5.57 -21.39 13.56
CA LEU A 176 6.68 -21.40 14.53
C LEU A 176 6.23 -21.93 15.90
N LYS A 177 4.98 -21.65 16.34
CA LYS A 177 4.37 -22.28 17.53
C LYS A 177 4.42 -23.81 17.46
N TYR A 178 4.13 -24.40 16.30
CA TYR A 178 4.14 -25.85 16.14
C TYR A 178 5.55 -26.46 16.03
N ASN A 179 6.49 -25.78 15.38
CA ASN A 179 7.87 -26.27 15.28
C ASN A 179 8.60 -26.26 16.63
N TYR A 180 8.26 -25.33 17.54
CA TYR A 180 8.81 -25.32 18.89
C TYR A 180 8.25 -26.46 19.78
N LYS A 181 7.11 -27.05 19.39
CA LYS A 181 6.45 -28.16 20.11
C LYS A 181 6.96 -29.55 19.68
N GLY A 182 7.74 -29.63 18.59
CA GLY A 182 8.20 -30.89 17.98
C GLY A 182 9.72 -31.12 18.05
N ALA A 183 10.47 -30.27 18.73
CA ALA A 183 11.91 -30.40 18.96
C ALA A 183 12.20 -30.68 20.44
#